data_AF-S9P8K4-F1
#
_entry.id   AF-S9P8K4-F1
#
_cell.length_a   1.000
_cell.length_b   1.000
_cell.length_c   1.000
_cell.angle_alpha   90.00
_cell.angle_beta   90.00
_cell.angle_gamma   90.00
#
_symmetry.space_group_name_H-M   'P 1'
#
loop_
_entity.id
_entity.type
_entity.pdbx_description
1 polymer ?
#
loop_
_entity_poly.entity_id
_entity_poly.type
_entity_poly.pdbx_seq_one_letter_code
_entity_poly.pdbx_strand_id
1 'polypeptide(L)'
;MHALLAYAEDNAGGLMNPRFARVRPEMTIDEAISYLLRQTRETVETVYYAYVLDSQQHLLGVVSLRQLFQSAPDKRVEDVMSRDLITVSEDTDQEVVSRLFASQSLMAIPVVDAERHMKGIVTVDDIVQVVQEEATEDIQKVGGMEALDAPYLEVSFLSMIKKRAGWLLVLFLGEMLTATAMGHFEDEIARAVVLALFVPLIISSGGNSGSQATTLIIRSLALNEVRLRDVWRVARREVLAGVALGAILGGVGIIRILVWQHFFGSYGEHAVLVALTVGLSLMGVVTWGTLSGSMLPFALRRLGFDPASASAPFVAPLVDVSGRVIYFTVASLLLRGTPL
;
A
#
# COMPACT_ATOMS: atom_id res chain seq x y z
N MET A 1 11.74 -30.84 -5.86
CA MET A 1 12.45 -29.54 -5.89
C MET A 1 12.47 -28.90 -7.28
N HIS A 2 12.84 -29.60 -8.36
CA HIS A 2 12.86 -29.01 -9.72
C HIS A 2 11.50 -28.48 -10.25
N ALA A 3 10.36 -29.03 -9.81
CA ALA A 3 9.04 -28.55 -10.25
C ALA A 3 8.57 -27.25 -9.57
N LEU A 4 9.14 -26.88 -8.41
CA LEU A 4 8.80 -25.64 -7.70
C LEU A 4 9.50 -24.42 -8.32
N LEU A 5 10.70 -24.62 -8.90
CA LEU A 5 11.46 -23.58 -9.61
C LEU A 5 10.78 -23.07 -10.89
N ALA A 6 9.65 -23.66 -11.29
CA ALA A 6 8.89 -23.24 -12.46
C ALA A 6 7.86 -22.14 -12.14
N TYR A 7 7.55 -21.92 -10.86
CA TYR A 7 6.60 -20.90 -10.42
C TYR A 7 7.33 -19.62 -10.00
N ALA A 8 6.64 -18.48 -10.13
CA ALA A 8 7.10 -17.25 -9.51
C ALA A 8 7.15 -17.42 -7.98
N GLU A 9 8.20 -16.90 -7.35
CA GLU A 9 8.39 -17.01 -5.89
C GLU A 9 7.21 -16.40 -5.12
N ASP A 10 6.63 -15.31 -5.64
CA ASP A 10 5.55 -14.54 -5.01
C ASP A 10 4.12 -15.08 -5.28
N ASN A 11 4.01 -16.28 -5.84
CA ASN A 11 2.72 -16.95 -6.10
C ASN A 11 2.51 -18.15 -5.16
N ALA A 12 1.27 -18.60 -5.04
CA ALA A 12 0.90 -19.79 -4.28
C ALA A 12 1.73 -21.03 -4.68
N GLY A 13 2.08 -21.18 -5.95
CA GLY A 13 2.94 -22.24 -6.45
C GLY A 13 4.40 -22.18 -5.96
N GLY A 14 4.93 -20.98 -5.69
CA GLY A 14 6.25 -20.77 -5.09
C GLY A 14 6.27 -21.08 -3.60
N LEU A 15 5.17 -20.76 -2.90
CA LEU A 15 5.01 -20.99 -1.47
C LEU A 15 4.59 -22.42 -1.11
N MET A 16 3.96 -23.16 -2.02
CA MET A 16 3.35 -24.45 -1.68
C MET A 16 4.37 -25.54 -1.37
N ASN A 17 4.02 -26.39 -0.40
CA ASN A 17 4.71 -27.65 -0.15
C ASN A 17 3.92 -28.82 -0.78
N PRO A 18 4.54 -29.64 -1.66
CA PRO A 18 3.87 -30.79 -2.28
C PRO A 18 3.71 -31.98 -1.32
N ARG A 19 4.27 -31.92 -0.10
CA ARG A 19 4.20 -33.01 0.89
C ARG A 19 3.05 -32.75 1.88
N PHE A 20 1.85 -33.15 1.50
CA PHE A 20 0.64 -32.98 2.30
C PHE A 20 0.03 -34.33 2.68
N ALA A 21 -0.70 -34.36 3.78
CA ALA A 21 -1.46 -35.54 4.21
C ALA A 21 -2.65 -35.80 3.28
N ARG A 22 -2.74 -37.02 2.75
CA ARG A 22 -3.80 -37.42 1.81
C ARG A 22 -4.43 -38.77 2.17
N VAL A 23 -5.73 -38.90 1.93
CA VAL A 23 -6.52 -40.11 2.18
C VAL A 23 -7.47 -40.37 1.01
N ARG A 24 -7.98 -41.60 0.91
CA ARG A 24 -8.98 -41.98 -0.10
C ARG A 24 -10.39 -41.92 0.49
N PRO A 25 -11.42 -41.56 -0.30
CA PRO A 25 -12.80 -41.40 0.20
C PRO A 25 -13.39 -42.70 0.78
N GLU A 26 -13.02 -43.86 0.22
CA GLU A 26 -13.53 -45.17 0.59
C GLU A 26 -12.91 -45.76 1.87
N MET A 27 -11.82 -45.16 2.38
CA MET A 27 -11.18 -45.62 3.62
C MET A 27 -12.12 -45.44 4.81
N THR A 28 -12.09 -46.40 5.72
CA THR A 28 -12.65 -46.20 7.06
C THR A 28 -11.80 -45.21 7.86
N ILE A 29 -12.37 -44.59 8.91
CA ILE A 29 -11.64 -43.66 9.76
C ILE A 29 -10.40 -44.32 10.40
N ASP A 30 -10.51 -45.58 10.84
CA ASP A 30 -9.38 -46.31 11.46
C ASP A 30 -8.24 -46.59 10.46
N GLU A 31 -8.61 -46.96 9.22
CA GLU A 31 -7.66 -47.11 8.12
C GLU A 31 -7.01 -45.78 7.75
N ALA A 32 -7.78 -44.69 7.70
CA ALA A 32 -7.28 -43.36 7.39
C ALA A 32 -6.27 -42.88 8.45
N ILE A 33 -6.58 -43.04 9.75
CA ILE A 33 -5.66 -42.70 10.84
C ILE A 33 -4.39 -43.56 10.75
N SER A 34 -4.53 -44.87 10.56
CA SER A 34 -3.40 -45.78 10.40
C SER A 34 -2.53 -45.44 9.19
N TYR A 35 -3.15 -45.01 8.09
CA TYR A 35 -2.46 -44.60 6.87
C TYR A 35 -1.71 -43.27 7.06
N LEU A 36 -2.35 -42.29 7.70
CA LEU A 36 -1.73 -41.00 8.03
C LEU A 36 -0.53 -41.18 8.98
N LEU A 37 -0.61 -42.07 9.96
CA LEU A 37 0.51 -42.41 10.86
C LEU A 37 1.73 -43.00 10.13
N ARG A 38 1.53 -43.60 8.94
CA ARG A 38 2.63 -44.05 8.09
C ARG A 38 3.20 -42.90 7.27
N GLN A 39 2.33 -42.06 6.68
CA GLN A 39 2.76 -40.88 5.93
C GLN A 39 3.55 -39.87 6.77
N THR A 40 3.23 -39.70 8.06
CA THR A 40 3.99 -38.78 8.94
C THR A 40 5.44 -39.17 9.10
N ARG A 41 5.77 -40.46 9.00
CA ARG A 41 7.15 -40.95 9.05
C ARG A 41 7.93 -40.59 7.78
N GLU A 42 7.23 -40.18 6.72
CA GLU A 42 7.79 -39.84 5.40
C GLU A 42 7.85 -38.33 5.14
N THR A 43 7.76 -37.49 6.19
CA THR A 43 7.98 -36.01 6.13
C THR A 43 6.86 -35.22 5.43
N VAL A 44 5.61 -35.40 5.86
CA VAL A 44 4.53 -34.46 5.52
C VAL A 44 4.73 -33.11 6.23
N GLU A 45 4.32 -32.02 5.59
CA GLU A 45 4.43 -30.67 6.15
C GLU A 45 3.57 -30.49 7.40
N THR A 46 2.32 -30.95 7.33
CA THR A 46 1.40 -30.94 8.48
C THR A 46 0.38 -32.06 8.36
N VAL A 47 -0.20 -32.43 9.52
CA VAL A 47 -1.30 -33.40 9.64
C VAL A 47 -2.59 -32.80 10.17
N TYR A 48 -2.65 -31.49 10.38
CA TYR A 48 -3.87 -30.86 10.89
C TYR A 48 -5.07 -31.04 9.96
N TYR A 49 -4.79 -31.14 8.65
CA TYR A 49 -5.76 -31.49 7.62
C TYR A 49 -5.26 -32.68 6.80
N ALA A 50 -6.18 -33.58 6.47
CA ALA A 50 -6.00 -34.62 5.47
C ALA A 50 -6.91 -34.31 4.27
N TYR A 51 -6.31 -34.28 3.09
CA TYR A 51 -7.01 -33.99 1.84
C TYR A 51 -7.50 -35.28 1.19
N VAL A 52 -8.78 -35.33 0.86
CA VAL A 52 -9.43 -36.51 0.28
C VAL A 52 -9.30 -36.42 -1.23
N LEU A 53 -8.57 -37.37 -1.82
CA LEU A 53 -8.29 -37.39 -3.26
C LEU A 53 -8.90 -38.62 -3.93
N ASP A 54 -9.33 -38.47 -5.18
CA ASP A 54 -9.72 -39.60 -6.02
C ASP A 54 -8.51 -40.34 -6.62
N SER A 55 -8.77 -41.35 -7.45
CA SER A 55 -7.73 -42.12 -8.15
C SER A 55 -6.93 -41.29 -9.17
N GLN A 56 -7.46 -40.16 -9.62
CA GLN A 56 -6.83 -39.24 -10.57
C GLN A 56 -6.14 -38.05 -9.89
N GLN A 57 -6.14 -37.98 -8.54
CA GLN A 57 -5.61 -36.88 -7.73
C GLN A 57 -6.45 -35.60 -7.71
N HIS A 58 -7.74 -35.66 -8.08
CA HIS A 58 -8.64 -34.54 -7.87
C HIS A 58 -8.97 -34.37 -6.39
N LEU A 59 -8.99 -33.11 -5.94
CA LEU A 59 -9.41 -32.77 -4.59
C LEU A 59 -10.93 -32.88 -4.43
N LEU A 60 -11.37 -33.85 -3.63
CA LEU A 60 -12.79 -34.10 -3.35
C LEU A 60 -13.30 -33.46 -2.06
N GLY A 61 -12.43 -33.35 -1.06
CA GLY A 61 -12.81 -32.88 0.27
C GLY A 61 -11.61 -32.74 1.21
N VAL A 62 -11.89 -32.27 2.42
CA VAL A 62 -10.91 -32.14 3.50
C VAL A 62 -11.49 -32.66 4.80
N VAL A 63 -10.65 -33.32 5.60
CA VAL A 63 -10.99 -33.74 6.96
C VAL A 63 -9.93 -33.20 7.90
N SER A 64 -10.35 -32.58 9.01
CA SER A 64 -9.41 -32.18 10.07
C SER A 64 -9.03 -33.36 10.94
N LEU A 65 -7.82 -33.35 11.50
CA LEU A 65 -7.38 -34.38 12.44
C LEU A 65 -8.34 -34.52 13.64
N ARG A 66 -8.84 -33.39 14.15
CA ARG A 66 -9.86 -33.36 15.20
C ARG A 66 -11.10 -34.17 14.81
N GLN A 67 -11.56 -34.01 13.58
CA GLN A 67 -12.76 -34.68 13.08
C GLN A 67 -12.52 -36.18 12.87
N LEU A 68 -11.33 -36.61 12.44
CA LEU A 68 -10.96 -38.03 12.40
C LEU A 68 -11.07 -38.66 13.79
N PHE A 69 -10.46 -38.05 14.80
CA PHE A 69 -10.46 -38.60 16.17
C PHE A 69 -11.83 -38.56 16.86
N GLN A 70 -12.76 -37.72 16.40
CA GLN A 70 -14.12 -37.64 16.92
C GLN A 70 -15.12 -38.57 16.20
N SER A 71 -14.72 -39.14 15.07
CA SER A 71 -15.60 -39.97 14.23
C SER A 71 -15.54 -41.43 14.65
N ALA A 72 -16.62 -42.17 14.39
CA ALA A 72 -16.64 -43.61 14.65
C ALA A 72 -15.65 -44.34 13.71
N PRO A 73 -14.88 -45.33 14.21
CA PRO A 73 -13.79 -45.96 13.45
C PRO A 73 -14.22 -46.61 12.13
N ASP A 74 -15.47 -47.10 12.07
CA ASP A 74 -16.07 -47.84 10.97
C ASP A 74 -16.72 -46.95 9.89
N LYS A 75 -16.94 -45.66 10.18
CA LYS A 75 -17.42 -44.71 9.17
C LYS A 75 -16.39 -44.52 8.07
N ARG A 76 -16.86 -44.16 6.86
CA ARG A 76 -15.96 -43.82 5.76
C ARG A 76 -15.56 -42.35 5.81
N VAL A 77 -14.40 -42.06 5.24
CA VAL A 77 -13.89 -40.68 5.08
C VAL A 77 -14.86 -39.83 4.25
N GLU A 78 -15.45 -40.38 3.19
CA GLU A 78 -16.42 -39.68 2.32
C GLU A 78 -17.68 -39.18 3.05
N ASP A 79 -18.08 -39.85 4.13
CA ASP A 79 -19.26 -39.53 4.94
C ASP A 79 -18.99 -38.41 5.95
N VAL A 80 -17.71 -38.16 6.22
CA VAL A 80 -17.25 -37.24 7.27
C VAL A 80 -16.61 -35.99 6.66
N MET A 81 -16.02 -36.09 5.47
CA MET A 81 -15.30 -34.97 4.83
C MET A 81 -16.17 -33.73 4.59
N SER A 82 -15.54 -32.57 4.76
CA SER A 82 -16.10 -31.31 4.27
C SER A 82 -15.84 -31.19 2.77
N ARG A 83 -16.88 -30.83 2.02
CA ARG A 83 -16.83 -30.53 0.58
C ARG A 83 -16.81 -29.04 0.28
N ASP A 84 -17.01 -28.20 1.28
CA ASP A 84 -16.88 -26.75 1.16
C ASP A 84 -15.39 -26.41 1.23
N LEU A 85 -14.76 -26.40 0.05
CA LEU A 85 -13.32 -26.29 -0.10
C LEU A 85 -12.94 -24.88 -0.52
N ILE A 86 -12.10 -24.25 0.30
CA ILE A 86 -11.37 -23.05 -0.07
C ILE A 86 -10.06 -23.51 -0.70
N THR A 87 -9.87 -23.20 -1.98
CA THR A 87 -8.72 -23.60 -2.78
C THR A 87 -8.15 -22.37 -3.48
N VAL A 88 -6.87 -22.41 -3.81
CA VAL A 88 -6.22 -21.40 -4.65
C VAL A 88 -5.55 -22.06 -5.85
N SER A 89 -5.42 -21.30 -6.93
CA SER A 89 -4.63 -21.72 -8.09
C SER A 89 -3.14 -21.49 -7.83
N GLU A 90 -2.28 -22.27 -8.46
CA GLU A 90 -0.81 -22.09 -8.45
C GLU A 90 -0.34 -20.69 -8.87
N ASP A 91 -1.12 -19.98 -9.70
CA ASP A 91 -0.83 -18.61 -10.15
C ASP A 91 -1.44 -17.53 -9.24
N THR A 92 -2.02 -17.92 -8.11
CA THR A 92 -2.63 -16.95 -7.18
C THR A 92 -1.54 -16.20 -6.43
N ASP A 93 -1.57 -14.88 -6.52
CA ASP A 93 -0.67 -13.96 -5.82
C ASP A 93 -0.69 -14.19 -4.30
N GLN A 94 0.48 -14.16 -3.66
CA GLN A 94 0.64 -14.42 -2.23
C GLN A 94 -0.13 -13.47 -1.32
N GLU A 95 -0.35 -12.21 -1.73
CA GLU A 95 -1.15 -11.24 -0.98
C GLU A 95 -2.63 -11.66 -0.96
N VAL A 96 -3.11 -12.29 -2.03
CA VAL A 96 -4.47 -12.86 -2.07
C VAL A 96 -4.55 -14.08 -1.16
N VAL A 97 -3.54 -14.94 -1.16
CA VAL A 97 -3.48 -16.11 -0.28
C VAL A 97 -3.48 -15.67 1.20
N SER A 98 -2.65 -14.70 1.58
CA SER A 98 -2.56 -14.21 2.97
C SER A 98 -3.89 -13.64 3.48
N ARG A 99 -4.64 -12.93 2.62
CA ARG A 99 -5.99 -12.44 2.92
C ARG A 99 -7.00 -13.57 3.15
N LEU A 100 -6.89 -14.69 2.43
CA LEU A 100 -7.74 -15.86 2.66
C LEU A 100 -7.46 -16.48 4.02
N PHE A 101 -6.20 -16.63 4.41
CA PHE A 101 -5.83 -17.10 5.75
C PHE A 101 -6.41 -16.21 6.86
N ALA A 102 -6.25 -14.89 6.73
CA ALA A 102 -6.75 -13.93 7.71
C ALA A 102 -8.28 -13.91 7.83
N SER A 103 -9.00 -14.01 6.71
CA SER A 103 -10.48 -13.94 6.70
C SER A 103 -11.17 -15.24 7.09
N GLN A 104 -10.52 -16.40 6.87
CA GLN A 104 -11.13 -17.72 7.04
C GLN A 104 -10.54 -18.53 8.21
N SER A 105 -9.52 -18.00 8.91
CA SER A 105 -8.87 -18.67 10.05
C SER A 105 -8.36 -20.09 9.72
N LEU A 106 -7.82 -20.26 8.52
CA LEU A 106 -7.32 -21.55 8.01
C LEU A 106 -5.92 -21.82 8.53
N MET A 107 -5.57 -23.09 8.78
CA MET A 107 -4.19 -23.50 9.09
C MET A 107 -3.40 -23.90 7.84
N ALA A 108 -4.08 -24.29 6.77
CA ALA A 108 -3.49 -24.58 5.47
C ALA A 108 -4.55 -24.40 4.36
N ILE A 109 -4.09 -24.07 3.15
CA ILE A 109 -4.93 -23.96 1.95
C ILE A 109 -4.37 -24.89 0.86
N PRO A 110 -5.21 -25.73 0.23
CA PRO A 110 -4.81 -26.54 -0.92
C PRO A 110 -4.64 -25.69 -2.18
N VAL A 111 -3.55 -25.96 -2.89
CA VAL A 111 -3.22 -25.40 -4.21
C VAL A 111 -3.55 -26.43 -5.27
N VAL A 112 -4.37 -26.03 -6.25
CA VAL A 112 -4.84 -26.91 -7.32
C VAL A 112 -4.59 -26.32 -8.70
N ASP A 113 -4.47 -27.17 -9.71
CA ASP A 113 -4.44 -26.74 -11.10
C ASP A 113 -5.84 -26.50 -11.69
N ALA A 114 -5.90 -26.12 -12.97
CA ALA A 114 -7.13 -25.80 -13.68
C ALA A 114 -8.12 -26.99 -13.71
N GLU A 115 -7.62 -28.22 -13.74
CA GLU A 115 -8.40 -29.45 -13.69
C GLU A 115 -8.76 -29.91 -12.26
N ARG A 116 -8.34 -29.16 -11.23
CA ARG A 116 -8.50 -29.46 -9.79
C ARG A 116 -7.65 -30.61 -9.26
N HIS A 117 -6.55 -30.95 -9.92
CA HIS A 117 -5.57 -31.84 -9.32
C HIS A 117 -4.83 -31.14 -8.19
N MET A 118 -4.59 -31.87 -7.10
CA MET A 118 -3.86 -31.34 -5.95
C MET A 118 -2.37 -31.20 -6.28
N LYS A 119 -1.81 -29.99 -6.13
CA LYS A 119 -0.40 -29.70 -6.38
C LYS A 119 0.42 -29.60 -5.09
N GLY A 120 -0.15 -28.95 -4.08
CA GLY A 120 0.53 -28.71 -2.81
C GLY A 120 -0.36 -27.96 -1.82
N ILE A 121 0.19 -27.66 -0.65
CA ILE A 121 -0.51 -26.86 0.36
C ILE A 121 0.36 -25.67 0.73
N VAL A 122 -0.28 -24.54 1.00
CA VAL A 122 0.35 -23.42 1.70
C VAL A 122 -0.05 -23.50 3.16
N THR A 123 0.87 -23.26 4.09
CA THR A 123 0.57 -23.29 5.54
C THR A 123 0.54 -21.90 6.14
N VAL A 124 -0.06 -21.77 7.33
CA VAL A 124 -0.11 -20.50 8.03
C VAL A 124 1.28 -19.98 8.41
N ASP A 125 2.25 -20.86 8.67
CA ASP A 125 3.61 -20.48 9.05
C ASP A 125 4.33 -19.80 7.88
N ASP A 126 4.14 -20.29 6.65
CA ASP A 126 4.65 -19.65 5.43
C ASP A 126 4.03 -18.26 5.23
N ILE A 127 2.73 -18.12 5.52
CA ILE A 127 2.01 -16.85 5.36
C ILE A 127 2.47 -15.80 6.37
N VAL A 128 2.93 -16.18 7.55
CA VAL A 128 3.50 -15.21 8.51
C VAL A 128 4.70 -14.50 7.89
N GLN A 129 5.55 -15.23 7.17
CA GLN A 129 6.70 -14.65 6.48
C GLN A 129 6.26 -13.75 5.32
N VAL A 130 5.31 -14.20 4.48
CA VAL A 130 4.73 -13.41 3.39
C VAL A 130 4.20 -12.07 3.89
N VAL A 131 3.43 -12.06 4.99
CA VAL A 131 2.88 -10.82 5.56
C VAL A 131 3.99 -9.84 5.98
N GLN A 132 5.13 -10.35 6.46
CA GLN A 132 6.27 -9.51 6.83
C GLN A 132 7.01 -8.96 5.60
N GLU A 133 7.16 -9.77 4.56
CA GLU A 133 7.80 -9.41 3.30
C GLU A 133 6.98 -8.34 2.56
N GLU A 134 5.68 -8.57 2.37
CA GLU A 134 4.73 -7.60 1.78
C GLU A 134 4.71 -6.28 2.55
N ALA A 135 4.64 -6.33 3.89
CA ALA A 135 4.69 -5.12 4.71
C ALA A 135 6.01 -4.35 4.55
N THR A 136 7.12 -5.07 4.37
CA THR A 136 8.44 -4.46 4.15
C THR A 136 8.54 -3.84 2.77
N GLU A 137 8.05 -4.52 1.74
CA GLU A 137 7.96 -4.02 0.37
C GLU A 137 7.10 -2.75 0.29
N ASP A 138 5.91 -2.76 0.88
CA ASP A 138 5.02 -1.60 0.95
C ASP A 138 5.70 -0.39 1.59
N ILE A 139 6.41 -0.59 2.71
CA ILE A 139 7.16 0.48 3.38
C ILE A 139 8.23 1.07 2.44
N GLN A 140 8.94 0.23 1.69
CA GLN A 140 9.98 0.68 0.76
C GLN A 140 9.39 1.41 -0.45
N LYS A 141 8.30 0.89 -1.03
CA LYS A 141 7.57 1.53 -2.13
C LYS A 141 7.02 2.90 -1.75
N VAL A 142 6.45 3.03 -0.55
CA VAL A 142 5.99 4.32 0.00
C VAL A 142 7.12 5.35 0.09
N GLY A 143 8.35 4.89 0.32
CA GLY A 143 9.57 5.72 0.31
C GLY A 143 10.04 6.16 -1.09
N GLY A 144 9.38 5.74 -2.16
CA GLY A 144 9.74 6.07 -3.53
C GLY A 144 10.96 5.32 -4.03
N MET A 145 11.08 4.04 -3.65
CA MET A 145 12.09 3.14 -4.17
C MET A 145 11.47 1.79 -4.56
N GLU A 146 12.15 1.08 -5.45
CA GLU A 146 11.82 -0.32 -5.71
C GLU A 146 12.27 -1.17 -4.51
N ALA A 147 11.51 -2.23 -4.20
CA ALA A 147 11.79 -3.09 -3.07
C ALA A 147 13.14 -3.80 -3.22
N LEU A 148 13.80 -4.03 -2.08
CA LEU A 148 15.05 -4.76 -1.99
C LEU A 148 14.76 -6.26 -1.89
N ASP A 149 15.46 -7.02 -2.72
CA ASP A 149 15.32 -8.49 -2.80
C ASP A 149 16.15 -9.21 -1.71
N ALA A 150 16.86 -8.46 -0.86
CA ALA A 150 17.73 -8.97 0.20
C ALA A 150 17.90 -7.95 1.34
N PRO A 151 18.38 -8.37 2.53
CA PRO A 151 18.69 -7.46 3.63
C PRO A 151 19.61 -6.30 3.20
N TYR A 152 19.36 -5.10 3.74
CA TYR A 152 20.00 -3.85 3.31
C TYR A 152 21.53 -3.92 3.16
N LEU A 153 22.24 -4.57 4.10
CA LEU A 153 23.71 -4.67 4.08
C LEU A 153 24.25 -5.71 3.09
N GLU A 154 23.40 -6.59 2.58
CA GLU A 154 23.75 -7.63 1.62
C GLU A 154 23.55 -7.16 0.17
N VAL A 155 22.73 -6.14 -0.04
CA VAL A 155 22.50 -5.56 -1.36
C VAL A 155 23.76 -4.84 -1.85
N SER A 156 24.23 -5.22 -3.04
CA SER A 156 25.39 -4.59 -3.66
C SER A 156 25.17 -3.09 -3.91
N PHE A 157 26.24 -2.30 -3.87
CA PHE A 157 26.17 -0.86 -4.10
C PHE A 157 25.51 -0.48 -5.44
N LEU A 158 25.83 -1.22 -6.52
CA LEU A 158 25.24 -0.96 -7.84
C LEU A 158 23.74 -1.33 -7.88
N SER A 159 23.34 -2.41 -7.20
CA SER A 159 21.93 -2.77 -7.06
C SER A 159 21.16 -1.68 -6.32
N MET A 160 21.72 -1.14 -5.22
CA MET A 160 21.13 -0.03 -4.47
C MET A 160 20.92 1.22 -5.33
N ILE A 161 21.90 1.57 -6.17
CA ILE A 161 21.75 2.69 -7.11
C ILE A 161 20.62 2.39 -8.09
N LYS A 162 20.58 1.21 -8.70
CA LYS A 162 19.55 0.85 -9.68
C LYS A 162 18.13 0.94 -9.10
N LYS A 163 17.90 0.40 -7.90
CA LYS A 163 16.61 0.39 -7.19
C LYS A 163 16.10 1.79 -6.81
N ARG A 164 16.97 2.81 -6.78
CA ARG A 164 16.64 4.20 -6.40
C ARG A 164 16.72 5.19 -7.55
N ALA A 165 17.70 5.05 -8.44
CA ALA A 165 18.01 6.03 -9.49
C ALA A 165 16.86 6.20 -10.49
N GLY A 166 16.18 5.11 -10.85
CA GLY A 166 15.01 5.16 -11.72
C GLY A 166 13.91 6.06 -11.14
N TRP A 167 13.56 5.81 -9.87
CA TRP A 167 12.56 6.62 -9.16
C TRP A 167 13.02 8.08 -8.96
N LEU A 168 14.26 8.29 -8.50
CA LEU A 168 14.80 9.64 -8.31
C LEU A 168 14.83 10.45 -9.61
N LEU A 169 15.11 9.81 -10.75
CA LEU A 169 15.09 10.48 -12.05
C LEU A 169 13.67 10.90 -12.44
N VAL A 170 12.68 10.04 -12.23
CA VAL A 170 11.27 10.37 -12.49
C VAL A 170 10.82 11.55 -11.62
N LEU A 171 11.16 11.53 -10.33
CA LEU A 171 10.85 12.61 -9.40
C LEU A 171 11.53 13.92 -9.81
N PHE A 172 12.82 13.86 -10.15
CA PHE A 172 13.58 15.02 -10.59
C PHE A 172 13.02 15.65 -11.88
N LEU A 173 12.62 14.83 -12.85
CA LEU A 173 11.96 15.32 -14.06
C LEU A 173 10.60 15.98 -13.75
N GLY A 174 9.85 15.44 -12.79
CA GLY A 174 8.64 16.07 -12.28
C GLY A 174 8.93 17.41 -11.61
N GLU A 175 9.98 17.48 -10.78
CA GLU A 175 10.43 18.71 -10.14
C GLU A 175 10.95 19.75 -11.14
N MET A 176 11.49 19.36 -12.31
CA MET A 176 11.90 20.34 -13.33
C MET A 176 10.74 21.22 -13.83
N LEU A 177 9.50 20.74 -13.78
CA LEU A 177 8.31 21.53 -14.14
C LEU A 177 8.11 22.76 -13.25
N THR A 178 8.72 22.74 -12.06
CA THR A 178 8.66 23.83 -11.08
C THR A 178 9.37 25.08 -11.58
N ALA A 179 10.50 24.92 -12.28
CA ALA A 179 11.24 26.02 -12.88
C ALA A 179 10.37 26.73 -13.93
N THR A 180 9.62 25.97 -14.74
CA THR A 180 8.68 26.52 -15.71
C THR A 180 7.53 27.26 -15.03
N ALA A 181 6.97 26.70 -13.97
CA ALA A 181 5.91 27.37 -13.19
C ALA A 181 6.41 28.67 -12.55
N MET A 182 7.64 28.69 -12.02
CA MET A 182 8.24 29.90 -11.45
C MET A 182 8.49 30.97 -12.50
N GLY A 183 8.95 30.59 -13.71
CA GLY A 183 9.14 31.54 -14.81
C GLY A 183 7.84 32.22 -15.24
N HIS A 184 6.68 31.57 -15.08
CA HIS A 184 5.38 32.19 -15.36
C HIS A 184 5.01 33.31 -14.38
N PHE A 185 5.50 33.25 -13.14
CA PHE A 185 5.21 34.21 -12.07
C PHE A 185 6.38 35.14 -11.77
N GLU A 186 7.33 35.29 -12.71
CA GLU A 186 8.52 36.12 -12.54
C GLU A 186 8.16 37.58 -12.22
N ASP A 187 7.14 38.12 -12.90
CA ASP A 187 6.65 39.49 -12.68
C ASP A 187 6.03 39.67 -11.29
N GLU A 188 5.23 38.71 -10.82
CA GLU A 188 4.66 38.70 -9.46
C GLU A 188 5.74 38.59 -8.39
N ILE A 189 6.76 37.76 -8.61
CA ILE A 189 7.90 37.60 -7.70
C ILE A 189 8.69 38.90 -7.63
N ALA A 190 8.95 39.55 -8.77
CA ALA A 190 9.67 40.82 -8.83
C ALA A 190 8.92 41.96 -8.11
N ARG A 191 7.58 41.94 -8.15
CA ARG A 191 6.74 42.93 -7.45
C ARG A 191 6.66 42.76 -5.95
N ALA A 192 6.98 41.57 -5.44
CA ALA A 192 6.89 41.27 -4.02
C ALA A 192 7.91 40.17 -3.66
N VAL A 193 9.20 40.53 -3.69
CA VAL A 193 10.31 39.59 -3.43
C VAL A 193 10.18 38.92 -2.05
N VAL A 194 9.56 39.61 -1.09
CA VAL A 194 9.26 39.09 0.25
C VAL A 194 8.40 37.80 0.21
N LEU A 195 7.55 37.62 -0.80
CA LEU A 195 6.73 36.41 -0.97
C LEU A 195 7.58 35.18 -1.27
N ALA A 196 8.70 35.36 -1.97
CA ALA A 196 9.61 34.25 -2.28
C ALA A 196 10.16 33.57 -1.01
N LEU A 197 10.28 34.33 0.10
CA LEU A 197 10.72 33.80 1.40
C LEU A 197 9.74 32.78 2.00
N PHE A 198 8.47 32.81 1.59
CA PHE A 198 7.44 31.90 2.10
C PHE A 198 7.16 30.71 1.18
N VAL A 199 7.72 30.70 -0.04
CA VAL A 199 7.54 29.57 -0.98
C VAL A 199 7.94 28.24 -0.35
N PRO A 200 9.13 28.07 0.28
CA PRO A 200 9.50 26.78 0.88
C PRO A 200 8.51 26.32 1.96
N LEU A 201 8.00 27.26 2.75
CA LEU A 201 7.05 26.99 3.83
C LEU A 201 5.69 26.51 3.28
N ILE A 202 5.19 27.17 2.23
CA ILE A 202 3.89 26.84 1.63
C ILE A 202 3.94 25.48 0.94
N ILE A 203 4.97 25.27 0.13
CA ILE A 203 5.17 24.01 -0.60
C ILE A 203 5.36 22.84 0.37
N SER A 204 6.25 23.00 1.36
CA SER A 204 6.48 21.94 2.35
C SER A 204 5.21 21.60 3.13
N SER A 205 4.39 22.59 3.47
CA SER A 205 3.11 22.34 4.19
C SER A 205 2.14 21.52 3.35
N GLY A 206 1.98 21.84 2.06
CA GLY A 206 1.17 21.05 1.15
C GLY A 206 1.71 19.63 0.96
N GLY A 207 3.02 19.49 0.70
CA GLY A 207 3.68 18.20 0.47
C GLY A 207 3.63 17.28 1.69
N ASN A 208 3.81 17.82 2.89
CA ASN A 208 3.69 17.07 4.15
C ASN A 208 2.25 16.60 4.37
N SER A 209 1.26 17.46 4.13
CA SER A 209 -0.15 17.11 4.25
C SER A 209 -0.57 16.03 3.25
N GLY A 210 -0.12 16.18 2.00
CA GLY A 210 -0.36 15.19 0.95
C GLY A 210 0.31 13.85 1.24
N SER A 211 1.56 13.83 1.71
CA SER A 211 2.25 12.61 2.12
C SER A 211 1.51 11.89 3.25
N GLN A 212 1.03 12.62 4.27
CA GLN A 212 0.24 12.04 5.37
C GLN A 212 -1.06 11.41 4.86
N ALA A 213 -1.81 12.13 4.01
CA ALA A 213 -3.05 11.62 3.43
C ALA A 213 -2.81 10.37 2.58
N THR A 214 -1.74 10.37 1.78
CA THR A 214 -1.35 9.26 0.90
C THR A 214 -1.05 8.00 1.70
N THR A 215 -0.21 8.10 2.74
CA THR A 215 0.14 6.96 3.61
C THR A 215 -1.09 6.34 4.27
N LEU A 216 -2.03 7.17 4.75
CA LEU A 216 -3.27 6.68 5.35
C LEU A 216 -4.14 5.94 4.34
N ILE A 217 -4.28 6.47 3.12
CA ILE A 217 -5.10 5.84 2.09
C ILE A 217 -4.47 4.56 1.55
N ILE A 218 -3.15 4.52 1.32
CA ILE A 218 -2.45 3.30 0.89
C ILE A 218 -2.71 2.18 1.89
N ARG A 219 -2.48 2.45 3.19
CA ARG A 219 -2.71 1.46 4.24
C ARG A 219 -4.16 1.00 4.29
N SER A 220 -5.12 1.92 4.26
CA SER A 220 -6.54 1.55 4.29
C SER A 220 -6.98 0.80 3.02
N LEU A 221 -6.35 1.02 1.87
CA LEU A 221 -6.60 0.26 0.63
C LEU A 221 -6.04 -1.17 0.74
N ALA A 222 -4.82 -1.32 1.28
CA ALA A 222 -4.16 -2.62 1.49
C ALA A 222 -4.95 -3.48 2.50
N LEU A 223 -5.43 -2.86 3.59
CA LEU A 223 -6.29 -3.51 4.59
C LEU A 223 -7.75 -3.70 4.15
N ASN A 224 -8.11 -3.31 2.92
CA ASN A 224 -9.48 -3.33 2.39
C ASN A 224 -10.54 -2.59 3.25
N GLU A 225 -10.11 -1.66 4.10
CA GLU A 225 -10.98 -0.77 4.89
C GLU A 225 -11.69 0.25 4.00
N VAL A 226 -11.05 0.66 2.91
CA VAL A 226 -11.61 1.52 1.86
C VAL A 226 -11.50 0.85 0.50
N ARG A 227 -12.50 1.08 -0.36
CA ARG A 227 -12.54 0.52 -1.73
C ARG A 227 -12.73 1.63 -2.75
N LEU A 228 -12.55 1.33 -4.04
CA LEU A 228 -12.73 2.30 -5.15
C LEU A 228 -14.12 2.97 -5.16
N ARG A 229 -15.15 2.33 -4.60
CA ARG A 229 -16.49 2.91 -4.47
C ARG A 229 -16.57 4.04 -3.43
N ASP A 230 -15.61 4.11 -2.50
CA ASP A 230 -15.59 5.06 -1.39
C ASP A 230 -14.87 6.38 -1.74
N VAL A 231 -14.32 6.50 -2.95
CA VAL A 231 -13.53 7.66 -3.41
C VAL A 231 -14.19 9.00 -3.09
N TRP A 232 -15.48 9.14 -3.40
CA TRP A 232 -16.20 10.40 -3.15
C TRP A 232 -16.36 10.70 -1.66
N ARG A 233 -16.59 9.67 -0.83
CA ARG A 233 -16.70 9.80 0.62
C ARG A 233 -15.37 10.21 1.23
N VAL A 234 -14.27 9.63 0.75
CA VAL A 234 -12.91 9.98 1.17
C VAL A 234 -12.59 11.41 0.75
N ALA A 235 -12.77 11.77 -0.53
CA ALA A 235 -12.50 13.12 -1.03
C ALA A 235 -13.21 14.21 -0.20
N ARG A 236 -14.49 14.03 0.12
CA ARG A 236 -15.22 14.99 0.97
C ARG A 236 -14.63 15.10 2.38
N ARG A 237 -14.24 13.98 2.99
CA ARG A 237 -13.61 13.97 4.32
C ARG A 237 -12.26 14.69 4.29
N GLU A 238 -11.46 14.44 3.27
CA GLU A 238 -10.13 15.00 3.10
C GLU A 238 -10.15 16.49 2.75
N VAL A 239 -11.15 16.98 2.00
CA VAL A 239 -11.36 18.43 1.80
C VAL A 239 -11.65 19.12 3.13
N LEU A 240 -12.54 18.56 3.96
CA LEU A 240 -12.86 19.13 5.27
C LEU A 240 -11.65 19.12 6.21
N ALA A 241 -10.91 18.00 6.26
CA ALA A 241 -9.68 17.90 7.03
C ALA A 241 -8.62 18.89 6.54
N GLY A 242 -8.44 19.00 5.23
CA GLY A 242 -7.50 19.91 4.58
C GLY A 242 -7.81 21.38 4.86
N VAL A 243 -9.08 21.79 4.81
CA VAL A 243 -9.50 23.16 5.16
C VAL A 243 -9.23 23.43 6.64
N ALA A 244 -9.56 22.50 7.53
CA ALA A 244 -9.35 22.67 8.97
C ALA A 244 -7.86 22.76 9.33
N LEU A 245 -7.03 21.83 8.84
CA LEU A 245 -5.58 21.84 9.03
C LEU A 245 -4.94 23.07 8.39
N GLY A 246 -5.39 23.43 7.20
CA GLY A 246 -4.96 24.62 6.47
C GLY A 246 -5.29 25.92 7.21
N ALA A 247 -6.45 26.02 7.84
CA ALA A 247 -6.82 27.16 8.67
C ALA A 247 -5.94 27.26 9.94
N ILE A 248 -5.60 26.14 10.56
CA ILE A 248 -4.69 26.09 11.72
C ILE A 248 -3.30 26.57 11.31
N LEU A 249 -2.71 25.99 10.27
CA LEU A 249 -1.37 26.35 9.79
C LEU A 249 -1.34 27.77 9.25
N GLY A 250 -2.37 28.18 8.50
CA GLY A 250 -2.52 29.53 7.98
C GLY A 250 -2.64 30.57 9.10
N GLY A 251 -3.41 30.27 10.15
CA GLY A 251 -3.53 31.11 11.35
C GLY A 251 -2.19 31.28 12.07
N VAL A 252 -1.45 30.19 12.27
CA VAL A 252 -0.08 30.25 12.85
C VAL A 252 0.85 31.08 11.96
N GLY A 253 0.78 30.91 10.64
CA GLY A 253 1.56 31.69 9.68
C GLY A 253 1.26 33.19 9.76
N ILE A 254 -0.02 33.57 9.79
CA ILE A 254 -0.47 34.96 9.97
C ILE A 254 0.09 35.55 11.27
N ILE A 255 -0.12 34.85 12.39
CA ILE A 255 0.34 35.31 13.71
C ILE A 255 1.85 35.52 13.68
N ARG A 256 2.62 34.56 13.15
CA ARG A 256 4.08 34.65 13.08
C ARG A 256 4.52 35.87 12.26
N ILE A 257 3.89 36.15 11.12
CA ILE A 257 4.24 37.29 10.26
C ILE A 257 3.94 38.61 10.98
N LEU A 258 2.77 38.74 11.60
CA LEU A 258 2.38 39.95 12.32
C LEU A 258 3.26 40.21 13.55
N VAL A 259 3.62 39.17 14.30
CA VAL A 259 4.55 39.27 15.43
C VAL A 259 5.92 39.75 14.98
N TRP A 260 6.48 39.16 13.91
CA TRP A 260 7.78 39.60 13.38
C TRP A 260 7.74 41.02 12.85
N GLN A 261 6.63 41.41 12.20
CA GLN A 261 6.45 42.79 11.78
C GLN A 261 6.47 43.74 12.99
N HIS A 262 5.76 43.40 14.06
CA HIS A 262 5.67 44.26 15.24
C HIS A 262 7.02 44.49 15.93
N PHE A 263 7.83 43.43 16.07
CA PHE A 263 9.10 43.51 16.80
C PHE A 263 10.30 43.92 15.92
N PHE A 264 10.29 43.55 14.64
CA PHE A 264 11.47 43.66 13.77
C PHE A 264 11.22 44.45 12.48
N GLY A 265 9.97 44.87 12.19
CA GLY A 265 9.63 45.61 10.98
C GLY A 265 9.95 44.87 9.67
N SER A 266 9.99 43.54 9.70
CA SER A 266 10.62 42.72 8.66
C SER A 266 9.91 42.67 7.31
N TYR A 267 8.63 43.08 7.22
CA TYR A 267 7.77 42.85 6.05
C TYR A 267 7.13 44.13 5.49
N GLY A 268 7.62 45.32 5.90
CA GLY A 268 7.21 46.61 5.34
C GLY A 268 5.78 47.03 5.66
N GLU A 269 5.29 48.07 4.99
CA GLU A 269 3.98 48.70 5.27
C GLU A 269 2.79 47.74 5.00
N HIS A 270 2.95 46.81 4.07
CA HIS A 270 1.89 45.88 3.65
C HIS A 270 1.97 44.51 4.35
N ALA A 271 2.59 44.43 5.53
CA ALA A 271 2.77 43.17 6.26
C ALA A 271 1.45 42.41 6.54
N VAL A 272 0.33 43.11 6.72
CA VAL A 272 -1.00 42.49 6.90
C VAL A 272 -1.45 41.77 5.62
N LEU A 273 -1.24 42.38 4.45
CA LEU A 273 -1.56 41.78 3.16
C LEU A 273 -0.67 40.56 2.89
N VAL A 274 0.62 40.64 3.23
CA VAL A 274 1.54 39.49 3.15
C VAL A 274 1.07 38.36 4.08
N ALA A 275 0.69 38.69 5.32
CA ALA A 275 0.20 37.71 6.29
C ALA A 275 -1.06 36.99 5.77
N LEU A 276 -2.06 37.74 5.30
CA LEU A 276 -3.29 37.16 4.73
C LEU A 276 -3.02 36.33 3.48
N THR A 277 -2.11 36.80 2.61
CA THR A 277 -1.69 36.07 1.42
C THR A 277 -1.10 34.71 1.79
N VAL A 278 -0.15 34.68 2.72
CA VAL A 278 0.47 33.43 3.20
C VAL A 278 -0.56 32.54 3.88
N GLY A 279 -1.42 33.09 4.75
CA GLY A 279 -2.42 32.32 5.48
C GLY A 279 -3.47 31.66 4.60
N LEU A 280 -4.05 32.42 3.66
CA LEU A 280 -5.05 31.90 2.71
C LEU A 280 -4.41 30.91 1.73
N SER A 281 -3.17 31.15 1.33
CA SER A 281 -2.45 30.23 0.45
C SER A 281 -2.12 28.92 1.16
N LEU A 282 -1.70 28.96 2.42
CA LEU A 282 -1.53 27.74 3.23
C LEU A 282 -2.82 26.95 3.32
N MET A 283 -3.96 27.60 3.53
CA MET A 283 -5.25 26.92 3.54
C MET A 283 -5.54 26.22 2.21
N GLY A 284 -5.34 26.91 1.08
CA GLY A 284 -5.54 26.34 -0.26
C GLY A 284 -4.58 25.19 -0.58
N VAL A 285 -3.28 25.39 -0.33
CA VAL A 285 -2.22 24.42 -0.63
C VAL A 285 -2.30 23.18 0.25
N VAL A 286 -2.62 23.33 1.53
CA VAL A 286 -2.83 22.18 2.44
C VAL A 286 -4.07 21.40 2.02
N THR A 287 -5.19 22.09 1.70
CA THR A 287 -6.40 21.44 1.20
C THR A 287 -6.13 20.66 -0.09
N TRP A 288 -5.43 21.28 -1.03
CA TRP A 288 -5.06 20.64 -2.28
C TRP A 288 -4.12 19.47 -2.05
N GLY A 289 -3.08 19.62 -1.23
CA GLY A 289 -2.11 18.56 -0.92
C GLY A 289 -2.79 17.33 -0.33
N THR A 290 -3.65 17.51 0.67
CA THR A 290 -4.44 16.42 1.27
C THR A 290 -5.34 15.73 0.23
N LEU A 291 -6.02 16.51 -0.61
CA LEU A 291 -6.88 15.96 -1.66
C LEU A 291 -6.08 15.20 -2.73
N SER A 292 -5.02 15.79 -3.27
CA SER A 292 -4.20 15.14 -4.30
C SER A 292 -3.52 13.89 -3.76
N GLY A 293 -2.99 13.94 -2.54
CA GLY A 293 -2.35 12.79 -1.89
C GLY A 293 -3.33 11.65 -1.61
N SER A 294 -4.52 11.95 -1.09
CA SER A 294 -5.52 10.92 -0.85
C SER A 294 -6.10 10.31 -2.13
N MET A 295 -6.19 11.07 -3.23
CA MET A 295 -6.79 10.59 -4.48
C MET A 295 -5.82 9.80 -5.38
N LEU A 296 -4.50 10.05 -5.26
CA LEU A 296 -3.50 9.40 -6.10
C LEU A 296 -3.50 7.86 -5.99
N PRO A 297 -3.55 7.23 -4.79
CA PRO A 297 -3.63 5.78 -4.67
C PRO A 297 -4.88 5.17 -5.33
N PHE A 298 -6.03 5.86 -5.26
CA PHE A 298 -7.26 5.41 -5.93
C PHE A 298 -7.12 5.47 -7.46
N ALA A 299 -6.45 6.52 -7.98
CA ALA A 299 -6.19 6.65 -9.41
C ALA A 299 -5.29 5.52 -9.91
N LEU A 300 -4.20 5.22 -9.20
CA LEU A 300 -3.32 4.08 -9.53
C LEU A 300 -4.06 2.75 -9.50
N ARG A 301 -4.83 2.48 -8.43
CA ARG A 301 -5.62 1.24 -8.31
C ARG A 301 -6.62 1.09 -9.45
N ARG A 302 -7.24 2.19 -9.90
CA ARG A 302 -8.20 2.17 -11.02
C ARG A 302 -7.51 1.87 -12.36
N LEU A 303 -6.25 2.26 -12.50
CA LEU A 303 -5.42 1.99 -13.68
C LEU A 303 -4.76 0.60 -13.64
N GLY A 304 -4.94 -0.16 -12.54
CA GLY A 304 -4.36 -1.50 -12.37
C GLY A 304 -2.94 -1.49 -11.79
N PHE A 305 -2.44 -0.34 -11.35
CA PHE A 305 -1.16 -0.24 -10.65
C PHE A 305 -1.33 -0.45 -9.15
N ASP A 306 -0.25 -0.91 -8.51
CA ASP A 306 -0.14 -1.03 -7.07
C ASP A 306 -0.29 0.34 -6.38
N PRO A 307 -1.28 0.52 -5.47
CA PRO A 307 -1.45 1.74 -4.69
C PRO A 307 -0.21 2.16 -3.89
N ALA A 308 0.61 1.23 -3.39
CA ALA A 308 1.82 1.53 -2.63
C ALA A 308 2.87 2.27 -3.48
N SER A 309 2.78 2.14 -4.81
CA SER A 309 3.58 2.91 -5.76
C SER A 309 3.22 4.41 -5.80
N ALA A 310 2.08 4.82 -5.24
CA ALA A 310 1.76 6.24 -5.00
C ALA A 310 2.61 6.76 -3.85
N SER A 311 3.92 6.76 -4.01
CA SER A 311 4.85 7.10 -2.94
C SER A 311 4.65 8.55 -2.48
N ALA A 312 4.92 8.82 -1.20
CA ALA A 312 4.92 10.19 -0.69
C ALA A 312 5.78 11.14 -1.56
N PRO A 313 6.94 10.71 -2.08
CA PRO A 313 7.69 11.48 -3.08
C PRO A 313 6.93 11.86 -4.36
N PHE A 314 5.97 11.08 -4.89
CA PHE A 314 5.19 11.49 -6.08
C PHE A 314 4.27 12.67 -5.84
N VAL A 315 3.78 12.80 -4.61
CA VAL A 315 2.87 13.88 -4.24
C VAL A 315 3.62 15.21 -4.16
N ALA A 316 4.90 15.19 -3.79
CA ALA A 316 5.70 16.41 -3.63
C ALA A 316 5.79 17.24 -4.93
N PRO A 317 6.22 16.73 -6.10
CA PRO A 317 6.26 17.51 -7.34
C PRO A 317 4.89 18.02 -7.78
N LEU A 318 3.84 17.21 -7.62
CA LEU A 318 2.46 17.59 -7.94
C LEU A 318 2.02 18.79 -7.10
N VAL A 319 2.23 18.71 -5.79
CA VAL A 319 1.92 19.81 -4.86
C VAL A 319 2.87 20.99 -5.04
N ASP A 320 4.10 20.77 -5.49
CA ASP A 320 5.05 21.85 -5.68
C ASP A 320 4.67 22.76 -6.86
N VAL A 321 4.30 22.18 -8.00
CA VAL A 321 3.81 22.93 -9.17
C VAL A 321 2.48 23.60 -8.86
N SER A 322 1.49 22.82 -8.41
CA SER A 322 0.14 23.33 -8.14
C SER A 322 0.10 24.30 -6.95
N GLY A 323 0.94 24.08 -5.94
CA GLY A 323 1.03 24.91 -4.75
C GLY A 323 1.58 26.30 -5.05
N ARG A 324 2.57 26.41 -5.94
CA ARG A 324 3.03 27.72 -6.44
C ARG A 324 1.93 28.43 -7.23
N VAL A 325 1.21 27.72 -8.09
CA VAL A 325 0.06 28.29 -8.83
C VAL A 325 -0.98 28.84 -7.85
N ILE A 326 -1.36 28.08 -6.83
CA ILE A 326 -2.30 28.53 -5.78
C ILE A 326 -1.74 29.77 -5.07
N TYR A 327 -0.48 29.72 -4.63
CA TYR A 327 0.14 30.80 -3.87
C TYR A 327 0.19 32.12 -4.65
N PHE A 328 0.74 32.10 -5.87
CA PHE A 328 0.87 33.31 -6.68
C PHE A 328 -0.47 33.79 -7.22
N THR A 329 -1.45 32.90 -7.42
CA THR A 329 -2.83 33.32 -7.73
C THR A 329 -3.45 34.08 -6.56
N VAL A 330 -3.33 33.57 -5.33
CA VAL A 330 -3.83 34.27 -4.13
C VAL A 330 -3.10 35.59 -3.93
N ALA A 331 -1.78 35.61 -4.10
CA ALA A 331 -0.98 36.83 -4.05
C ALA A 331 -1.43 37.86 -5.09
N SER A 332 -1.58 37.45 -6.35
CA SER A 332 -2.05 38.32 -7.43
C SER A 332 -3.44 38.89 -7.13
N LEU A 333 -4.36 38.10 -6.55
CA LEU A 333 -5.70 38.58 -6.19
C LEU A 333 -5.68 39.60 -5.05
N LEU A 334 -4.86 39.39 -4.02
CA LEU A 334 -4.83 40.25 -2.82
C LEU A 334 -3.92 41.47 -2.95
N LEU A 335 -2.89 41.39 -3.79
CA LEU A 335 -1.87 42.43 -3.97
C LEU A 335 -2.07 43.23 -5.27
N ARG A 336 -3.20 43.03 -5.96
CA ARG A 336 -3.59 43.79 -7.15
C ARG A 336 -3.61 45.29 -6.84
N GLY A 337 -2.69 46.03 -7.48
CA GLY A 337 -2.59 47.49 -7.36
C GLY A 337 -1.59 47.98 -6.32
N THR A 338 -0.86 47.09 -5.64
CA THR A 338 0.08 47.43 -4.57
C THR A 338 1.50 47.02 -4.97
N PRO A 339 2.43 47.95 -5.25
CA PRO A 339 3.85 47.61 -5.34
C PRO A 339 4.37 47.34 -3.92
N LEU A 340 5.07 46.22 -3.72
CA LEU A 340 5.38 45.67 -2.41
C LEU A 340 6.89 45.53 -2.15
#